data_AF-A0A435XP39-F1
#
_entry.id   AF-A0A435XP39-F1
#
_cell.length_a   1.000
_cell.length_b   1.000
_cell.length_c   1.000
_cell.angle_alpha   90.00
_cell.angle_beta   90.00
_cell.angle_gamma   90.00
#
_symmetry.space_group_name_H-M   'P 1'
#
loop_
_entity.id
_entity.type
_entity.pdbx_description
1 polymer ?
#
loop_
_entity_poly.entity_id
_entity_poly.type
_entity_poly.pdbx_seq_one_letter_code
_entity_poly.pdbx_strand_id
1 'polypeptide(L)' 'PENLLHAVLEGVFAPAASPLRTDAGDFGVMAMPAFGGVLHDADLIDLVGYLRARFAPGKPDWQAIPDSLAALRSAHH' A
#
# COMPACT_ATOMS: atom_id res chain seq x y z
N PRO A 1 5.40 8.11 0.88
CA PRO A 1 4.87 7.34 -0.28
C PRO A 1 5.25 5.87 -0.17
N GLU A 2 6.50 5.58 0.22
CA GLU A 2 7.09 4.23 0.28
C GLU A 2 6.24 3.23 1.06
N ASN A 3 5.79 3.57 2.28
CA ASN A 3 4.95 2.65 3.07
C ASN A 3 3.66 2.24 2.34
N LEU A 4 3.04 3.15 1.59
CA LEU A 4 1.86 2.83 0.79
C LEU A 4 2.23 1.98 -0.43
N LEU A 5 3.35 2.29 -1.09
CA LEU A 5 3.85 1.51 -2.21
C LEU A 5 4.16 0.06 -1.78
N HIS A 6 4.85 -0.14 -0.66
CA HIS A 6 5.06 -1.47 -0.06
C HIS A 6 3.75 -2.16 0.25
N ALA A 7 2.80 -1.48 0.92
CA ALA A 7 1.52 -2.09 1.24
C ALA A 7 0.77 -2.57 -0.01
N VAL A 8 0.74 -1.77 -1.08
CA VAL A 8 0.02 -2.14 -2.32
C VAL A 8 0.78 -3.21 -3.11
N LEU A 9 2.11 -3.13 -3.19
CA LEU A 9 2.93 -4.10 -3.93
C LEU A 9 2.97 -5.47 -3.26
N GLU A 10 3.18 -5.48 -1.95
CA GLU A 10 3.52 -6.67 -1.16
C GLU A 10 2.32 -7.21 -0.38
N GLY A 11 1.26 -6.42 -0.27
CA GLY A 11 0.17 -6.67 0.64
C GLY A 11 0.53 -6.29 2.08
N VAL A 12 -0.45 -6.39 2.96
CA VAL A 12 -0.27 -6.22 4.40
C VAL A 12 -0.76 -7.49 5.07
N PHE A 13 0.16 -8.26 5.63
CA PHE A 13 -0.19 -9.43 6.43
C PHE A 13 -0.59 -8.96 7.84
N ALA A 14 -1.75 -9.40 8.30
CA ALA A 14 -2.09 -9.25 9.71
C ALA A 14 -1.11 -10.11 10.54
N PRO A 15 -0.57 -9.59 11.65
CA PRO A 15 0.33 -10.36 12.49
C PRO A 15 -0.38 -11.63 12.99
N ALA A 16 0.28 -12.78 12.86
CA ALA A 16 -0.25 -14.11 13.22
C ALA A 16 -0.67 -14.22 14.71
N ALA A 17 -0.34 -13.24 15.53
CA ALA A 17 -0.84 -13.06 16.88
C ALA A 17 -1.02 -11.58 17.18
N SER A 18 -2.22 -11.03 16.95
CA SER A 18 -2.66 -9.85 17.71
C SER A 18 -3.68 -10.31 18.76
N PRO A 19 -3.27 -10.52 20.02
CA PRO A 19 -4.21 -10.67 21.14
C PRO A 19 -4.90 -9.34 21.49
N LEU A 20 -4.55 -8.25 20.82
CA LEU A 20 -5.12 -6.94 21.04
C LEU A 20 -6.35 -6.76 20.16
N ARG A 21 -7.51 -6.72 20.84
CA ARG A 21 -8.84 -6.22 20.40
C ARG A 21 -9.89 -7.32 20.18
N THR A 22 -10.35 -7.91 21.28
CA THR A 22 -11.58 -8.72 21.36
C THR A 22 -12.83 -7.91 21.73
N ASP A 23 -12.72 -6.58 21.83
CA ASP A 23 -13.78 -5.68 22.33
C ASP A 23 -14.33 -4.70 21.28
N ALA A 24 -13.75 -4.65 20.08
CA ALA A 24 -14.35 -3.95 18.96
C ALA A 24 -14.78 -4.98 17.92
N GLY A 25 -16.09 -5.03 17.67
CA GLY A 25 -16.75 -6.07 16.88
C GLY A 25 -15.97 -6.50 15.65
N ASP A 26 -15.75 -7.81 15.54
CA ASP A 26 -15.46 -8.61 14.34
C ASP A 26 -14.87 -7.86 13.13
N PHE A 27 -13.77 -7.12 13.34
CA PHE A 27 -12.91 -6.70 12.23
C PHE A 27 -11.99 -7.88 11.96
N GLY A 28 -12.56 -8.94 11.36
CA GLY A 28 -11.84 -10.16 11.01
C GLY A 28 -10.49 -9.82 10.38
N VAL A 29 -9.44 -10.55 10.76
CA VAL A 29 -8.04 -10.46 10.30
C VAL A 29 -7.90 -9.66 8.99
N MET A 30 -7.72 -8.34 9.10
CA MET A 30 -7.75 -7.41 7.95
C MET A 30 -6.41 -7.49 7.22
N ALA A 31 -6.19 -8.59 6.49
CA ALA A 31 -5.08 -8.72 5.57
C ALA A 31 -5.41 -8.01 4.26
N MET A 32 -4.45 -7.28 3.71
CA MET A 32 -4.55 -6.70 2.38
C MET A 32 -3.75 -7.57 1.41
N PRO A 33 -4.34 -8.10 0.32
CA PRO A 33 -3.60 -8.88 -0.65
C PRO A 33 -2.58 -8.00 -1.40
N ALA A 34 -1.54 -8.64 -1.92
CA ALA A 34 -0.56 -8.01 -2.78
C ALA A 34 -1.16 -7.76 -4.18
N PHE A 35 -0.99 -6.55 -4.71
CA PHE A 35 -1.44 -6.18 -6.05
C PHE A 35 -0.30 -6.06 -7.06
N GLY A 36 0.96 -6.17 -6.63
CA GLY A 36 2.12 -6.06 -7.51
C GLY A 36 2.13 -7.09 -8.65
N GLY A 37 1.59 -8.28 -8.45
CA GLY A 37 1.50 -9.31 -9.51
C GLY A 37 0.34 -9.13 -10.49
N VAL A 38 -0.61 -8.22 -10.22
CA VAL A 38 -1.86 -8.08 -10.99
C VAL A 38 -1.95 -6.72 -11.69
N LEU A 39 -1.39 -5.67 -11.09
CA LEU A 39 -1.40 -4.32 -11.62
C LEU A 39 -0.06 -3.98 -12.28
N HIS A 40 -0.12 -3.26 -13.40
CA HIS A 40 1.07 -2.69 -14.03
C HIS A 40 1.50 -1.41 -13.30
N ASP A 41 2.73 -0.97 -13.56
CA ASP A 41 3.29 0.18 -12.86
C ASP A 41 2.52 1.48 -13.10
N ALA A 42 1.94 1.65 -14.30
CA ALA A 42 1.07 2.79 -14.61
C ALA A 42 -0.20 2.79 -13.72
N ASP A 43 -0.85 1.63 -13.57
CA ASP A 43 -2.06 1.49 -12.74
C ASP A 43 -1.76 1.79 -11.26
N LEU A 44 -0.57 1.37 -10.79
CA LEU A 44 -0.11 1.62 -9.43
C LEU A 44 0.19 3.11 -9.19
N ILE A 45 0.83 3.78 -10.14
CA ILE A 45 1.11 5.23 -10.05
C ILE A 45 -0.20 6.01 -9.98
N ASP A 46 -1.17 5.69 -10.82
CA ASP A 46 -2.47 6.34 -10.85
C ASP A 46 -3.26 6.11 -9.55
N LEU A 47 -3.28 4.87 -9.05
CA LEU A 47 -3.91 4.53 -7.79
C LEU A 47 -3.30 5.31 -6.62
N VAL A 48 -1.97 5.33 -6.52
CA VAL A 48 -1.25 6.03 -5.45
C VAL A 48 -1.47 7.54 -5.55
N GLY A 49 -1.48 8.10 -6.76
CA GLY A 49 -1.81 9.51 -7.01
C GLY A 49 -3.24 9.85 -6.57
N TYR A 50 -4.21 8.99 -6.91
CA TYR A 50 -5.60 9.16 -6.48
C TYR A 50 -5.75 9.10 -4.96
N LEU A 51 -5.18 8.08 -4.32
CA LEU A 51 -5.23 7.94 -2.86
C LEU A 51 -4.62 9.16 -2.16
N ARG A 52 -3.51 9.66 -2.70
CA ARG A 52 -2.84 10.85 -2.18
C ARG A 52 -3.72 12.09 -2.26
N ALA A 53 -4.32 12.34 -3.43
CA ALA A 53 -5.20 13.50 -3.63
C ALA A 53 -6.47 13.42 -2.76
N ARG A 54 -7.05 12.22 -2.65
CA ARG A 54 -8.36 12.02 -2.00
C ARG A 54 -8.30 12.02 -0.47
N PHE A 55 -7.23 11.48 0.11
CA PHE A 55 -7.14 11.24 1.56
C PHE A 55 -6.13 12.15 2.28
N ALA A 56 -5.32 12.92 1.55
CA ALA A 56 -4.38 13.88 2.15
C ALA A 56 -4.33 15.25 1.43
N PRO A 57 -5.45 15.87 1.04
CA PRO A 57 -5.46 17.05 0.16
C PRO A 57 -4.66 18.26 0.65
N GLY A 58 -4.35 18.36 1.95
CA GLY A 58 -3.57 19.45 2.54
C GLY A 58 -2.06 19.19 2.69
N LYS A 59 -1.53 18.05 2.22
CA LYS A 59 -0.09 17.75 2.31
C LYS A 59 0.63 18.13 1.00
N PRO A 60 1.98 18.21 0.98
CA PRO A 60 2.77 18.33 -0.26
C PRO A 60 2.73 17.05 -1.09
N ASP A 61 2.63 17.16 -2.40
CA ASP A 61 2.62 15.99 -3.30
C ASP A 61 3.83 15.10 -3.09
N TRP A 62 3.61 13.80 -3.27
CA TRP A 62 4.72 12.84 -3.24
C TRP A 62 5.50 12.95 -4.54
N GLN A 63 6.79 13.25 -4.43
CA GLN A 63 7.70 13.32 -5.57
C GLN A 63 8.24 11.92 -5.88
N ALA A 64 8.67 11.72 -7.14
CA ALA A 64 9.39 10.54 -7.59
C ALA A 64 8.65 9.19 -7.37
N ILE A 65 7.31 9.17 -7.41
CA ILE A 65 6.53 7.92 -7.29
C ILE A 65 6.97 6.86 -8.32
N PRO A 66 7.21 7.20 -9.61
CA PRO A 66 7.68 6.22 -10.59
C PRO A 66 9.05 5.63 -10.24
N ASP A 67 9.99 6.46 -9.77
CA ASP A 67 11.34 6.01 -9.43
C ASP A 67 11.33 5.11 -8.18
N SER A 68 10.57 5.49 -7.15
CA SER A 68 10.38 4.66 -5.96
C SER A 68 9.73 3.31 -6.30
N LEU A 69 8.75 3.30 -7.21
CA LEU A 69 8.10 2.08 -7.66
C LEU A 69 9.08 1.18 -8.43
N ALA A 70 9.88 1.73 -9.34
CA ALA A 70 10.88 0.98 -10.10
C ALA A 70 11.97 0.37 -9.19
N ALA A 71 12.41 1.11 -8.17
CA ALA A 71 13.36 0.61 -7.18
C ALA A 71 12.78 -0.58 -6.38
N LEU A 72 11.51 -0.49 -5.97
CA LEU A 72 10.83 -1.57 -5.26
C LEU A 72 10.64 -2.80 -6.15
N ARG A 73 10.23 -2.63 -7.41
CA ARG A 73 10.13 -3.73 -8.38
C ARG A 73 11.45 -4.46 -8.58
N SER A 74 12.55 -3.71 -8.66
CA SER A 74 13.89 -4.27 -8.83
C SER A 74 14.36 -5.05 -7.60
N ALA A 75 13.86 -4.72 -6.41
CA ALA A 75 14.15 -5.45 -5.17
C ALA A 75 13.30 -6.73 -5.01
N HIS A 76 12.20 -6.85 -5.75
CA HIS A 76 11.27 -7.99 -5.72
C HIS A 76 11.53 -9.05 -6.81
N HIS A 77 12.38 -8.72 -7.79
CA HIS A 77 12.82 -9.61 -8.87
C HIS A 77 14.09 -10.37 -8.49
#